data_AF-H0TXQ1-F1
#
_entry.id   AF-H0TXQ1-F1
#
_cell.length_a   1.000
_cell.length_b   1.000
_cell.length_c   1.000
_cell.angle_alpha   90.00
_cell.angle_beta   90.00
_cell.angle_gamma   90.00
#
_symmetry.space_group_name_H-M   'P 1'
#
loop_
_entity.id
_entity.type
_entity.pdbx_description
1 polymer ?
#
loop_
_entity_poly.entity_id
_entity_poly.type
_entity_poly.pdbx_seq_one_letter_code
_entity_poly.pdbx_strand_id
1 'polypeptide(L)'
;MNMQSTTKYLLGTSSALVLSAAALLSAAQPANAQATNGLYFGGSTLASEAFRQIFDCYTGAAVGNDGFTFSSSFNQNTPTPGLLPASCAGIDTTVQGMYAGVGSGNGFRGYISNAPAQWYGGTVNAGTTVATPFPAAQPPYVDTVNSANFGSYPYPRVDVGMSDSPLASTLASLTTAAFSFTPSTNWASGATTATTQVAVGSSTPASYNVTAWGNPVQLPAFEVPVAIPVNVNSSSFTINSQIQSGGTIVAGGAVQLSTAQLCAIFSGLVTDWNSTATIPTLSSTGTVVNQAFDYTNVGNGVATAQAYASASLPISVAFRSDGSGTSFIITNYLKAVCPLIDPTDTFKYKTIFGASNLPSTSFSNLITNIQNARGNGPWTPSTTVAGAWVGASGSGGVQAAVGVTTAQAGRIGYVSGDFVKPFAIASNAPYAGSVQNENQRIAGVTTPAPAATTLTFIPPTPAAVDIAWGDSRLTPPVATSTWANWNVYGINFAANEPAHGGVVVAGLSVLPLTNQTGAYPLSGTTFMATYSCYGNDTNGTNLLNFLNWYYQNSGNDVNVQNILNNNSFSPLKRQWLSAVQNTYLTQGTGVAIALASGGSVDGCTGVTGGANP
;
A
#
# COMPACT_ATOMS: atom_id res chain seq x y z
N MET A 1 -22.12 1.83 41.84
CA MET A 1 -23.08 1.54 40.76
C MET A 1 -22.71 2.46 39.60
N ASN A 2 -22.06 1.87 38.59
CA ASN A 2 -21.62 2.38 37.27
C ASN A 2 -21.08 3.81 37.11
N MET A 3 -19.75 3.95 37.23
CA MET A 3 -18.97 4.96 36.51
C MET A 3 -18.67 4.42 35.10
N GLN A 4 -19.16 5.10 34.06
CA GLN A 4 -18.74 4.86 32.68
C GLN A 4 -17.57 5.79 32.36
N SER A 5 -16.44 5.18 31.99
CA SER A 5 -15.22 5.81 31.51
C SER A 5 -15.39 6.26 30.06
N THR A 6 -15.26 7.56 29.82
CA THR A 6 -15.14 8.16 28.48
C THR A 6 -13.74 8.69 28.28
N THR A 7 -12.86 7.89 27.65
CA THR A 7 -11.61 8.39 27.08
C THR A 7 -11.35 7.65 25.76
N LYS A 8 -11.75 8.25 24.63
CA LYS A 8 -11.38 7.79 23.27
C LYS A 8 -11.33 8.96 22.31
N TYR A 9 -10.25 9.74 22.30
CA TYR A 9 -9.84 10.57 21.16
C TYR A 9 -8.32 10.75 21.17
N LEU A 10 -7.63 10.06 20.26
CA LEU A 10 -6.25 10.37 19.87
C LEU A 10 -6.32 11.41 18.75
N LEU A 11 -6.34 12.68 19.15
CA LEU A 11 -6.07 13.79 18.25
C LEU A 11 -4.57 14.06 18.30
N GLY A 12 -3.93 14.02 17.13
CA GLY A 12 -2.60 14.61 16.97
C GLY A 12 -2.69 16.11 17.23
N THR A 13 -1.97 16.58 18.24
CA THR A 13 -1.71 18.00 18.43
C THR A 13 -0.23 18.21 18.72
N SER A 14 0.44 18.87 17.79
CA SER A 14 1.74 19.51 17.92
C SER A 14 1.71 20.57 19.02
N SER A 15 2.75 20.68 19.86
CA SER A 15 3.08 21.92 20.58
C SER A 15 4.51 21.97 21.12
N ALA A 16 4.96 23.21 21.28
CA ALA A 16 6.31 23.76 21.33
C ALA A 16 7.12 23.54 22.64
N LEU A 17 8.44 23.47 22.44
CA LEU A 17 9.57 24.07 23.19
C LEU A 17 9.61 24.00 24.74
N VAL A 18 10.77 23.59 25.30
CA VAL A 18 11.63 24.36 26.23
C VAL A 18 12.92 23.58 26.61
N LEU A 19 14.05 24.25 26.33
CA LEU A 19 15.43 24.24 26.86
C LEU A 19 16.09 23.05 27.62
N SER A 20 17.25 22.65 27.04
CA SER A 20 18.61 22.48 27.61
C SER A 20 18.91 21.43 28.70
N ALA A 21 19.85 20.52 28.43
CA ALA A 21 21.27 20.63 28.82
C ALA A 21 22.06 19.40 28.32
N ALA A 22 23.26 19.64 27.80
CA ALA A 22 24.18 18.63 27.28
C ALA A 22 24.91 17.90 28.42
N ALA A 23 25.13 16.58 28.25
CA ALA A 23 26.20 15.85 28.91
C ALA A 23 26.79 14.82 27.93
N LEU A 24 28.05 15.06 27.56
CA LEU A 24 28.89 14.14 26.79
C LEU A 24 29.27 12.96 27.69
N LEU A 25 28.84 11.75 27.33
CA LEU A 25 29.41 10.50 27.84
C LEU A 25 29.64 9.56 26.65
N SER A 26 30.91 9.25 26.45
CA SER A 26 31.45 8.22 25.55
C SER A 26 30.69 6.90 25.70
N ALA A 27 29.98 6.48 24.66
CA ALA A 27 29.26 5.20 24.65
C ALA A 27 30.13 4.11 24.00
N ALA A 28 30.73 3.28 24.84
CA ALA A 28 30.87 1.87 24.50
C ALA A 28 29.46 1.29 24.34
N GLN A 29 29.19 0.59 23.23
CA GLN A 29 27.91 -0.06 22.98
C GLN A 29 27.57 -1.03 24.12
N PRO A 30 26.45 -0.85 24.85
CA PRO A 30 25.86 -1.96 25.57
C PRO A 30 25.17 -2.84 24.52
N ALA A 31 25.54 -4.11 24.48
CA ALA A 31 24.80 -5.14 23.76
C ALA A 31 23.36 -5.15 24.30
N ASN A 32 22.39 -4.68 23.51
CA ASN A 32 21.00 -5.03 23.74
C ASN A 32 20.90 -6.54 23.60
N ALA A 33 20.56 -7.23 24.69
CA ALA A 33 20.32 -8.66 24.68
C ALA A 33 19.28 -8.97 23.59
N GLN A 34 19.71 -9.71 22.56
CA GLN A 34 18.85 -10.11 21.45
C GLN A 34 17.68 -10.92 22.01
N ALA A 35 16.52 -10.29 22.04
CA ALA A 35 15.23 -10.88 21.71
C ALA A 35 15.37 -12.07 20.74
N THR A 36 15.54 -13.28 21.26
CA THR A 36 16.09 -14.41 20.49
C THR A 36 15.08 -15.01 19.49
N ASN A 37 13.79 -14.65 19.61
CA ASN A 37 12.69 -15.20 18.81
C ASN A 37 11.75 -14.13 18.18
N GLY A 38 12.28 -12.99 17.74
CA GLY A 38 11.48 -11.98 17.01
C GLY A 38 11.41 -12.21 15.50
N LEU A 39 10.39 -11.69 14.82
CA LEU A 39 10.33 -11.45 13.38
C LEU A 39 10.03 -9.96 13.14
N TYR A 40 10.95 -9.24 12.50
CA TYR A 40 10.86 -7.78 12.34
C TYR A 40 10.62 -7.36 10.90
N PHE A 41 9.38 -7.00 10.62
CA PHE A 41 8.92 -6.53 9.32
C PHE A 41 8.75 -5.01 9.36
N GLY A 42 8.98 -4.32 8.25
CA GLY A 42 8.77 -2.88 8.19
C GLY A 42 8.70 -2.32 6.79
N GLY A 43 7.86 -1.29 6.62
CA GLY A 43 7.69 -0.62 5.34
C GLY A 43 6.24 -0.25 5.05
N SER A 44 5.66 -0.87 4.02
CA SER A 44 4.32 -0.57 3.52
C SER A 44 3.28 -0.31 4.62
N THR A 45 2.62 0.84 4.57
CA THR A 45 1.45 1.13 5.41
C THR A 45 0.16 0.57 4.81
N LEU A 46 0.21 0.01 3.61
CA LEU A 46 -0.90 -0.71 2.99
C LEU A 46 -1.04 -2.09 3.63
N ALA A 47 0.08 -2.76 3.92
CA ALA A 47 0.07 -4.12 4.44
C ALA A 47 0.14 -4.22 5.97
N SER A 48 0.25 -3.09 6.67
CA SER A 48 0.58 -3.07 8.10
C SER A 48 -0.49 -3.70 8.98
N GLU A 49 -1.78 -3.41 8.73
CA GLU A 49 -2.87 -3.94 9.56
C GLU A 49 -3.05 -5.44 9.34
N ALA A 50 -3.02 -5.89 8.08
CA ALA A 50 -3.11 -7.30 7.74
C ALA A 50 -1.94 -8.12 8.29
N PHE A 51 -0.69 -7.65 8.17
CA PHE A 51 0.45 -8.40 8.72
C PHE A 51 0.47 -8.45 10.25
N ARG A 52 0.03 -7.38 10.93
CA ARG A 52 -0.17 -7.44 12.39
C ARG A 52 -1.15 -8.56 12.76
N GLN A 53 -2.28 -8.63 12.09
CA GLN A 53 -3.29 -9.67 12.29
C GLN A 53 -2.78 -11.08 11.92
N ILE A 54 -2.00 -11.21 10.85
CA ILE A 54 -1.37 -12.48 10.44
C ILE A 54 -0.36 -12.95 11.50
N PHE A 55 0.44 -12.04 12.08
CA PHE A 55 1.34 -12.39 13.17
C PHE A 55 0.60 -12.78 14.44
N ASP A 56 -0.48 -12.07 14.79
CA ASP A 56 -1.31 -12.44 15.93
C ASP A 56 -1.88 -13.85 15.75
N CYS A 57 -2.30 -14.17 14.53
CA CYS A 57 -2.80 -15.49 14.17
C CYS A 57 -1.71 -16.56 14.26
N TYR A 58 -0.53 -16.30 13.68
CA TYR A 58 0.61 -17.22 13.67
C TYR A 58 1.09 -17.55 15.09
N THR A 59 1.04 -16.57 15.99
CA THR A 59 1.48 -16.72 17.39
C THR A 59 0.37 -17.18 18.33
N GLY A 60 -0.89 -17.03 17.93
CA GLY A 60 -2.06 -17.29 18.76
C GLY A 60 -2.27 -16.24 19.86
N ALA A 61 -1.68 -15.04 19.72
CA ALA A 61 -1.76 -13.97 20.70
C ALA A 61 -1.96 -12.61 20.02
N ALA A 62 -2.93 -11.84 20.52
CA ALA A 62 -3.18 -10.48 20.03
C ALA A 62 -2.29 -9.48 20.75
N VAL A 63 -1.93 -8.41 20.05
CA VAL A 63 -1.26 -7.29 20.67
C VAL A 63 -2.27 -6.44 21.47
N GLY A 64 -1.92 -6.04 22.69
CA GLY A 64 -2.80 -5.30 23.58
C GLY A 64 -2.98 -3.86 23.11
N ASN A 65 -4.22 -3.38 23.06
CA ASN A 65 -4.60 -2.01 22.70
C ASN A 65 -4.37 -1.61 21.23
N ASP A 66 -4.22 -2.55 20.30
CA ASP A 66 -4.13 -2.28 18.86
C ASP A 66 -5.49 -2.24 18.14
N GLY A 67 -6.55 -2.64 18.83
CA GLY A 67 -7.91 -2.68 18.28
C GLY A 67 -8.26 -3.99 17.58
N PHE A 68 -7.36 -4.99 17.60
CA PHE A 68 -7.61 -6.34 17.10
C PHE A 68 -8.01 -7.29 18.22
N THR A 69 -8.98 -8.17 17.99
CA THR A 69 -9.43 -9.12 19.02
C THR A 69 -9.97 -10.40 18.39
N PHE A 70 -9.50 -11.55 18.87
CA PHE A 70 -10.09 -12.85 18.53
C PHE A 70 -11.54 -12.92 19.00
N SER A 71 -12.44 -13.27 18.09
CA SER A 71 -13.88 -13.23 18.38
C SER A 71 -14.64 -14.31 17.63
N SER A 72 -15.58 -14.96 18.32
CA SER A 72 -16.58 -15.82 17.68
C SER A 72 -17.55 -15.04 16.79
N SER A 73 -17.59 -13.71 16.92
CA SER A 73 -18.39 -12.83 16.06
C SER A 73 -17.68 -12.46 14.76
N PHE A 74 -16.44 -12.92 14.55
CA PHE A 74 -15.76 -12.79 13.25
C PHE A 74 -16.60 -13.46 12.16
N ASN A 75 -16.74 -12.79 11.02
CA ASN A 75 -17.50 -13.31 9.89
C ASN A 75 -16.67 -13.29 8.60
N GLN A 76 -16.43 -14.46 8.02
CA GLN A 76 -15.68 -14.59 6.78
C GLN A 76 -16.41 -14.06 5.53
N ASN A 77 -17.75 -13.96 5.60
CA ASN A 77 -18.59 -13.58 4.46
C ASN A 77 -18.91 -12.08 4.45
N THR A 78 -18.81 -11.41 5.59
CA THR A 78 -19.09 -9.97 5.73
C THR A 78 -17.99 -9.31 6.53
N PRO A 79 -17.47 -8.14 6.10
CA PRO A 79 -16.38 -7.47 6.80
C PRO A 79 -16.72 -7.23 8.28
N THR A 80 -15.84 -7.68 9.16
CA THR A 80 -15.84 -7.44 10.60
C THR A 80 -14.51 -6.79 11.01
N PRO A 81 -14.28 -5.50 10.67
CA PRO A 81 -13.03 -4.81 10.94
C PRO A 81 -12.65 -4.88 12.42
N GLY A 82 -11.37 -5.12 12.71
CA GLY A 82 -10.87 -5.24 14.07
C GLY A 82 -11.10 -6.61 14.73
N LEU A 83 -11.85 -7.53 14.10
CA LEU A 83 -12.01 -8.89 14.61
C LEU A 83 -11.06 -9.86 13.91
N LEU A 84 -10.52 -10.80 14.70
CA LEU A 84 -9.69 -11.92 14.24
C LEU A 84 -10.47 -13.24 14.34
N PRO A 85 -10.20 -14.23 13.46
CA PRO A 85 -10.81 -15.55 13.55
C PRO A 85 -10.44 -16.24 14.88
N ALA A 86 -11.43 -16.70 15.64
CA ALA A 86 -11.18 -17.47 16.88
C ALA A 86 -10.45 -18.81 16.65
N SER A 87 -10.39 -19.28 15.41
CA SER A 87 -9.71 -20.50 14.95
C SER A 87 -8.22 -20.32 14.65
N CYS A 88 -7.66 -19.13 14.88
CA CYS A 88 -6.23 -18.92 14.69
C CYS A 88 -5.43 -19.88 15.57
N ALA A 89 -4.82 -20.85 14.92
CA ALA A 89 -3.93 -21.81 15.56
C ALA A 89 -2.63 -21.07 15.81
N GLY A 90 -2.20 -20.95 17.08
CA GLY A 90 -0.85 -20.50 17.40
C GLY A 90 0.16 -21.51 16.85
N ILE A 91 0.49 -21.37 15.57
CA ILE A 91 1.40 -22.21 14.80
C ILE A 91 2.77 -22.24 15.48
N ASP A 92 3.21 -21.09 15.94
CA ASP A 92 4.42 -20.95 16.75
C ASP A 92 4.21 -19.90 17.84
N THR A 93 3.93 -20.36 19.05
CA THR A 93 3.73 -19.49 20.23
C THR A 93 5.05 -18.99 20.82
N THR A 94 6.20 -19.41 20.29
CA THR A 94 7.53 -19.07 20.82
C THR A 94 8.17 -17.90 20.08
N VAL A 95 7.62 -17.53 18.92
CA VAL A 95 8.06 -16.42 18.08
C VAL A 95 7.12 -15.23 18.25
N GLN A 96 7.65 -14.00 18.14
CA GLN A 96 6.84 -12.79 18.10
C GLN A 96 7.04 -12.03 16.80
N GLY A 97 5.94 -11.76 16.08
CA GLY A 97 5.96 -10.90 14.90
C GLY A 97 5.73 -9.43 15.22
N MET A 98 6.54 -8.56 14.61
CA MET A 98 6.47 -7.10 14.74
C MET A 98 6.43 -6.45 13.36
N TYR A 99 5.65 -5.38 13.22
CA TYR A 99 5.51 -4.66 11.95
C TYR A 99 5.63 -3.14 12.15
N ALA A 100 6.54 -2.49 11.43
CA ALA A 100 6.68 -1.03 11.39
C ALA A 100 6.05 -0.43 10.12
N GLY A 101 4.87 0.18 10.23
CA GLY A 101 4.21 0.88 9.12
C GLY A 101 4.79 2.27 8.87
N VAL A 102 5.73 2.38 7.92
CA VAL A 102 6.56 3.58 7.70
C VAL A 102 6.59 4.08 6.26
N GLY A 103 5.90 3.39 5.36
CA GLY A 103 5.93 3.64 3.92
C GLY A 103 6.94 2.73 3.22
N SER A 104 6.58 2.33 2.00
CA SER A 104 7.28 1.33 1.18
C SER A 104 8.71 1.76 0.84
N GLY A 105 8.92 3.07 0.62
CA GLY A 105 10.25 3.64 0.40
C GLY A 105 11.18 3.49 1.60
N ASN A 106 10.66 3.67 2.82
CA ASN A 106 11.45 3.46 4.05
C ASN A 106 11.63 1.97 4.36
N GLY A 107 10.62 1.13 4.08
CA GLY A 107 10.72 -0.33 4.18
C GLY A 107 11.92 -0.89 3.42
N PHE A 108 11.98 -0.60 2.12
CA PHE A 108 13.10 -1.00 1.28
C PHE A 108 14.39 -0.24 1.60
N ARG A 109 14.34 1.00 2.10
CA ARG A 109 15.54 1.68 2.61
C ARG A 109 16.20 0.88 3.72
N GLY A 110 15.44 0.49 4.75
CA GLY A 110 15.97 -0.29 5.87
C GLY A 110 16.45 -1.69 5.45
N TYR A 111 15.78 -2.33 4.49
CA TYR A 111 16.26 -3.59 3.91
C TYR A 111 17.56 -3.44 3.13
N ILE A 112 17.64 -2.47 2.20
CA ILE A 112 18.82 -2.22 1.35
C ILE A 112 20.03 -1.82 2.20
N SER A 113 19.84 -0.99 3.23
CA SER A 113 20.93 -0.60 4.13
C SER A 113 21.16 -1.58 5.27
N ASN A 114 20.32 -2.61 5.40
CA ASN A 114 20.23 -3.50 6.56
C ASN A 114 20.28 -2.73 7.91
N ALA A 115 19.44 -1.70 8.04
CA ALA A 115 19.45 -0.81 9.20
C ALA A 115 18.02 -0.44 9.62
N PRO A 116 17.52 -0.96 10.76
CA PRO A 116 16.15 -0.74 11.21
C PRO A 116 15.86 0.72 11.59
N ALA A 117 16.89 1.51 11.94
CA ALA A 117 16.75 2.95 12.15
C ALA A 117 16.32 3.72 10.90
N GLN A 118 16.40 3.13 9.71
CA GLN A 118 15.89 3.77 8.48
C GLN A 118 14.37 3.67 8.34
N TRP A 119 13.69 2.91 9.19
CA TRP A 119 12.24 2.81 9.24
C TRP A 119 11.64 3.99 10.04
N TYR A 120 11.82 5.23 9.60
CA TYR A 120 11.14 6.39 10.22
C TYR A 120 9.78 6.65 9.57
N GLY A 121 8.86 7.27 10.31
CA GLY A 121 7.61 7.79 9.75
C GLY A 121 7.85 8.99 8.83
N GLY A 122 7.22 8.97 7.65
CA GLY A 122 7.19 10.11 6.73
C GLY A 122 8.49 10.34 5.94
N THR A 123 8.72 11.59 5.54
CA THR A 123 9.91 12.03 4.78
C THR A 123 10.81 12.88 5.68
N VAL A 124 12.11 12.64 5.64
CA VAL A 124 13.12 13.40 6.40
C VAL A 124 14.16 14.02 5.48
N ASN A 125 14.78 15.10 5.95
CA ASN A 125 15.94 15.74 5.30
C ASN A 125 17.12 15.79 6.27
N ALA A 126 18.34 15.71 5.74
CA ALA A 126 19.55 15.87 6.53
C ALA A 126 19.56 17.24 7.25
N GLY A 127 20.01 17.26 8.51
CA GLY A 127 20.06 18.47 9.33
C GLY A 127 18.71 18.93 9.90
N THR A 128 17.66 18.12 9.83
CA THR A 128 16.34 18.42 10.41
C THR A 128 16.10 17.66 11.72
N THR A 129 15.09 18.09 12.48
CA THR A 129 14.64 17.39 13.68
C THR A 129 13.23 16.85 13.45
N VAL A 130 13.01 15.58 13.79
CA VAL A 130 11.72 14.91 13.65
C VAL A 130 11.05 14.80 15.02
N ALA A 131 9.91 15.45 15.19
CA ALA A 131 9.15 15.45 16.44
C ALA A 131 8.32 14.17 16.68
N THR A 132 8.04 13.41 15.63
CA THR A 132 7.30 12.14 15.70
C THR A 132 7.96 11.11 14.77
N PRO A 133 9.16 10.60 15.11
CA PRO A 133 9.93 9.73 14.22
C PRO A 133 9.30 8.32 14.08
N PHE A 134 8.39 7.98 14.98
CA PHE A 134 7.74 6.67 15.04
C PHE A 134 6.67 6.51 13.93
N PRO A 135 6.36 5.25 13.58
CA PRO A 135 5.14 4.92 12.82
C PRO A 135 3.91 5.61 13.42
N ALA A 136 2.99 6.09 12.57
CA ALA A 136 1.79 6.84 13.00
C ALA A 136 0.83 6.01 13.88
N ALA A 137 0.86 4.68 13.73
CA ALA A 137 0.39 3.73 14.72
C ALA A 137 1.64 3.04 15.28
N GLN A 138 2.08 3.42 16.49
CA GLN A 138 3.07 2.62 17.20
C GLN A 138 2.49 1.21 17.30
N PRO A 139 3.18 0.14 16.87
CA PRO A 139 2.71 -1.20 17.18
C PRO A 139 2.59 -1.26 18.70
N PRO A 140 1.38 -1.50 19.23
CA PRO A 140 1.26 -1.62 20.66
C PRO A 140 2.08 -2.82 21.12
N TYR A 141 2.51 -2.74 22.36
CA TYR A 141 3.49 -3.62 22.93
C TYR A 141 2.80 -4.82 23.58
N VAL A 142 3.22 -6.05 23.28
CA VAL A 142 2.95 -7.19 24.18
C VAL A 142 4.21 -8.00 24.36
N ASP A 143 4.99 -7.64 25.36
CA ASP A 143 5.44 -8.66 26.31
C ASP A 143 5.71 -7.99 27.67
N THR A 144 4.72 -7.89 28.54
CA THR A 144 4.95 -7.38 29.91
C THR A 144 5.93 -8.25 30.73
N VAL A 145 6.35 -9.41 30.21
CA VAL A 145 7.31 -10.35 30.79
C VAL A 145 8.73 -10.19 30.18
N ASN A 146 8.88 -9.70 28.94
CA ASN A 146 10.18 -9.45 28.26
C ASN A 146 10.45 -7.98 27.85
N SER A 147 9.98 -7.01 28.64
CA SER A 147 10.24 -5.57 28.42
C SER A 147 11.71 -5.15 28.41
N ALA A 148 12.61 -6.04 28.81
CA ALA A 148 14.06 -5.83 28.72
C ALA A 148 14.64 -6.12 27.31
N ASN A 149 13.99 -6.95 26.49
CA ASN A 149 14.59 -7.48 25.23
C ASN A 149 13.96 -6.91 23.94
N PHE A 150 12.71 -6.42 24.00
CA PHE A 150 11.94 -5.92 22.84
C PHE A 150 11.40 -4.48 23.05
N GLY A 151 11.90 -3.77 24.06
CA GLY A 151 11.26 -2.57 24.63
C GLY A 151 11.54 -1.23 23.94
N SER A 152 12.31 -1.17 22.86
CA SER A 152 12.66 0.10 22.20
C SER A 152 12.67 0.01 20.68
N TYR A 153 11.98 0.94 20.04
CA TYR A 153 12.19 1.26 18.63
C TYR A 153 13.47 2.12 18.48
N PRO A 154 14.25 2.02 17.39
CA PRO A 154 14.11 1.11 16.26
C PRO A 154 14.25 -0.36 16.66
N TYR A 155 13.67 -1.27 15.87
CA TYR A 155 13.84 -2.70 16.07
C TYR A 155 15.32 -3.10 16.10
N PRO A 156 15.69 -4.21 16.75
CA PRO A 156 17.09 -4.62 16.83
C PRO A 156 17.66 -4.97 15.45
N ARG A 157 16.82 -5.42 14.51
CA ARG A 157 17.26 -5.86 13.18
C ARG A 157 16.16 -5.76 12.13
N VAL A 158 16.54 -6.03 10.87
CA VAL A 158 15.62 -6.14 9.73
C VAL A 158 15.56 -7.60 9.29
N ASP A 159 14.37 -8.22 9.35
CA ASP A 159 14.16 -9.55 8.76
C ASP A 159 13.54 -9.43 7.37
N VAL A 160 12.54 -8.55 7.22
CA VAL A 160 11.80 -8.34 5.96
C VAL A 160 11.50 -6.85 5.72
N GLY A 161 11.91 -6.35 4.56
CA GLY A 161 11.48 -5.04 4.05
C GLY A 161 10.19 -5.17 3.26
N MET A 162 9.18 -4.38 3.59
CA MET A 162 7.84 -4.46 3.00
C MET A 162 7.59 -3.28 2.05
N SER A 163 7.12 -3.55 0.84
CA SER A 163 6.87 -2.47 -0.13
C SER A 163 5.89 -2.86 -1.23
N ASP A 164 4.95 -1.98 -1.56
CA ASP A 164 4.01 -2.19 -2.68
C ASP A 164 4.57 -1.73 -4.03
N SER A 165 5.80 -1.21 -4.04
CA SER A 165 6.62 -1.02 -5.25
C SER A 165 7.71 -2.08 -5.33
N PRO A 166 8.08 -2.55 -6.53
CA PRO A 166 9.12 -3.55 -6.69
C PRO A 166 10.50 -2.98 -6.38
N LEU A 167 11.43 -3.87 -6.03
CA LEU A 167 12.86 -3.61 -5.97
C LEU A 167 13.34 -3.19 -7.37
N ALA A 168 14.44 -2.43 -7.40
CA ALA A 168 15.08 -2.09 -8.64
C ALA A 168 15.55 -3.35 -9.39
N SER A 169 15.46 -3.32 -10.72
CA SER A 169 15.63 -4.51 -11.56
C SER A 169 17.07 -4.99 -11.72
N THR A 170 18.05 -4.19 -11.29
CA THR A 170 19.47 -4.56 -11.36
C THR A 170 20.15 -4.30 -10.03
N LEU A 171 21.17 -5.10 -9.71
CA LEU A 171 21.92 -4.91 -8.46
C LEU A 171 22.55 -3.51 -8.35
N ALA A 172 23.08 -2.99 -9.45
CA ALA A 172 23.68 -1.65 -9.48
C ALA A 172 22.69 -0.52 -9.18
N SER A 173 21.39 -0.75 -9.40
CA SER A 173 20.32 0.22 -9.09
C SER A 173 19.68 0.01 -7.72
N LEU A 174 20.03 -1.07 -6.99
CA LEU A 174 19.61 -1.31 -5.60
C LEU A 174 20.41 -0.45 -4.62
N THR A 175 20.10 0.84 -4.66
CA THR A 175 20.73 1.87 -3.83
C THR A 175 19.67 2.68 -3.09
N THR A 176 20.07 3.30 -1.98
CA THR A 176 19.22 4.18 -1.18
C THR A 176 20.05 5.25 -0.48
N ALA A 177 19.40 6.19 0.19
CA ALA A 177 20.07 7.06 1.15
C ALA A 177 19.94 6.48 2.56
N ALA A 178 21.03 6.40 3.30
CA ALA A 178 21.03 6.08 4.71
C ALA A 178 21.25 7.38 5.51
N PHE A 179 20.42 7.59 6.53
CA PHE A 179 20.53 8.74 7.42
C PHE A 179 21.17 8.33 8.74
N SER A 180 22.01 9.20 9.28
CA SER A 180 22.43 9.10 10.68
C SER A 180 21.39 9.78 11.58
N PHE A 181 21.23 9.26 12.80
CA PHE A 181 20.26 9.77 13.77
C PHE A 181 20.92 9.97 15.14
N THR A 182 20.43 10.97 15.87
CA THR A 182 20.77 11.19 17.29
C THR A 182 19.48 11.20 18.13
N PRO A 183 19.32 10.29 19.10
CA PRO A 183 20.27 9.22 19.48
C PRO A 183 20.44 8.15 18.39
N SER A 184 21.64 7.56 18.31
CA SER A 184 21.99 6.53 17.32
C SER A 184 21.47 5.13 17.67
N THR A 185 21.09 4.93 18.93
CA THR A 185 20.48 3.71 19.46
C THR A 185 19.29 4.12 20.32
N ASN A 186 18.15 3.44 20.16
CA ASN A 186 16.92 3.63 20.94
C ASN A 186 16.26 5.02 20.76
N TRP A 187 15.31 5.10 19.83
CA TRP A 187 14.40 6.25 19.72
C TRP A 187 13.41 6.30 20.89
N ALA A 188 13.24 5.23 21.66
CA ALA A 188 12.45 5.21 22.90
C ALA A 188 13.35 5.05 24.15
N SER A 189 13.13 5.87 25.18
CA SER A 189 13.77 5.72 26.50
C SER A 189 12.75 5.18 27.51
N GLY A 190 12.69 3.86 27.65
CA GLY A 190 11.89 3.18 28.67
C GLY A 190 10.39 3.04 28.35
N ALA A 191 9.71 2.22 29.14
CA ALA A 191 8.26 2.05 29.06
C ALA A 191 7.58 3.40 29.36
N THR A 192 6.90 3.97 28.36
CA THR A 192 6.03 5.18 28.40
C THR A 192 6.60 6.56 28.10
N THR A 193 7.92 6.76 27.93
CA THR A 193 8.48 8.08 27.53
C THR A 193 9.36 7.97 26.30
N ALA A 194 8.74 8.12 25.13
CA ALA A 194 9.44 8.27 23.86
C ALA A 194 10.41 9.47 23.88
N THR A 195 11.52 9.40 23.15
CA THR A 195 12.23 10.65 22.82
C THR A 195 11.24 11.55 22.07
N THR A 196 11.07 12.78 22.54
CA THR A 196 10.12 13.73 21.94
C THR A 196 10.60 14.20 20.57
N GLN A 197 11.89 14.01 20.26
CA GLN A 197 12.54 14.42 19.02
C GLN A 197 13.77 13.55 18.71
N VAL A 198 13.98 13.23 17.43
CA VAL A 198 15.24 12.64 16.90
C VAL A 198 15.85 13.61 15.91
N ALA A 199 17.14 13.88 16.04
CA ALA A 199 17.88 14.70 15.08
C ALA A 199 18.37 13.84 13.90
N VAL A 200 18.15 14.32 12.69
CA VAL A 200 18.61 13.70 11.45
C VAL A 200 19.96 14.33 11.09
N GLY A 201 21.01 13.54 11.15
CA GLY A 201 22.36 13.95 10.78
C GLY A 201 22.55 14.01 9.27
N SER A 202 23.71 13.55 8.80
CA SER A 202 24.01 13.46 7.37
C SER A 202 23.29 12.31 6.69
N SER A 203 23.09 12.44 5.38
CA SER A 203 22.69 11.36 4.48
C SER A 203 23.89 10.84 3.70
N THR A 204 24.05 9.53 3.62
CA THR A 204 25.07 8.86 2.79
C THR A 204 24.41 7.90 1.81
N PRO A 205 24.96 7.69 0.60
CA PRO A 205 24.51 6.61 -0.27
C PRO A 205 24.80 5.25 0.36
N ALA A 206 23.83 4.33 0.27
CA ALA A 206 23.95 2.94 0.67
C ALA A 206 23.54 2.03 -0.49
N SER A 207 24.24 0.91 -0.65
CA SER A 207 23.97 -0.09 -1.69
C SER A 207 23.74 -1.45 -1.05
N TYR A 208 22.86 -2.25 -1.65
CA TYR A 208 22.62 -3.61 -1.17
C TYR A 208 23.90 -4.46 -1.25
N ASN A 209 24.24 -5.15 -0.16
CA ASN A 209 25.49 -5.88 -0.04
C ASN A 209 25.31 -7.39 -0.29
N VAL A 210 25.43 -7.82 -1.56
CA VAL A 210 25.32 -9.23 -1.94
C VAL A 210 26.40 -10.13 -1.35
N THR A 211 27.61 -9.62 -1.09
CA THR A 211 28.70 -10.44 -0.54
C THR A 211 28.49 -10.71 0.94
N ALA A 212 27.78 -9.83 1.65
CA ALA A 212 27.43 -10.02 3.04
C ALA A 212 26.13 -10.82 3.23
N TRP A 213 25.11 -10.63 2.38
CA TRP A 213 23.74 -11.12 2.64
C TRP A 213 23.17 -12.06 1.57
N GLY A 214 23.94 -12.35 0.53
CA GLY A 214 23.48 -13.09 -0.65
C GLY A 214 22.62 -12.24 -1.58
N ASN A 215 22.22 -12.81 -2.71
CA ASN A 215 21.31 -12.15 -3.65
C ASN A 215 20.00 -11.70 -2.96
N PRO A 216 19.41 -10.56 -3.35
CA PRO A 216 18.14 -10.15 -2.80
C PRO A 216 17.03 -11.12 -3.24
N VAL A 217 16.03 -11.29 -2.39
CA VAL A 217 14.81 -12.06 -2.69
C VAL A 217 13.62 -11.12 -2.60
N GLN A 218 12.67 -11.24 -3.54
CA GLN A 218 11.43 -10.48 -3.54
C GLN A 218 10.25 -11.43 -3.79
N LEU A 219 9.27 -11.41 -2.88
CA LEU A 219 8.09 -12.27 -2.92
C LEU A 219 6.83 -11.40 -2.89
N PRO A 220 5.83 -11.59 -3.78
CA PRO A 220 4.52 -11.00 -3.57
C PRO A 220 3.91 -11.59 -2.30
N ALA A 221 3.25 -10.77 -1.48
CA ALA A 221 2.66 -11.18 -0.22
C ALA A 221 1.19 -11.59 -0.38
N PHE A 222 0.39 -10.72 -0.96
CA PHE A 222 -1.05 -10.90 -1.18
C PHE A 222 -1.55 -9.87 -2.19
N GLU A 223 -2.75 -10.09 -2.68
CA GLU A 223 -3.39 -9.31 -3.74
C GLU A 223 -4.13 -8.11 -3.11
N VAL A 224 -3.87 -6.90 -3.62
CA VAL A 224 -4.35 -5.66 -2.98
C VAL A 224 -5.14 -4.77 -3.93
N PRO A 225 -6.25 -4.15 -3.49
CA PRO A 225 -6.85 -3.02 -4.17
C PRO A 225 -6.27 -1.70 -3.65
N VAL A 226 -6.09 -0.73 -4.55
CA VAL A 226 -6.04 0.69 -4.19
C VAL A 226 -7.43 1.28 -4.35
N ALA A 227 -8.08 1.55 -3.23
CA ALA A 227 -9.39 2.17 -3.18
C ALA A 227 -9.32 3.66 -3.54
N ILE A 228 -10.41 4.18 -4.11
CA ILE A 228 -10.60 5.61 -4.39
C ILE A 228 -11.60 6.18 -3.36
N PRO A 229 -11.15 6.62 -2.18
CA PRO A 229 -12.02 7.26 -1.19
C PRO A 229 -12.49 8.63 -1.66
N VAL A 230 -13.77 8.94 -1.39
CA VAL A 230 -14.35 10.26 -1.65
C VAL A 230 -15.15 10.72 -0.42
N ASN A 231 -14.94 11.97 -0.01
CA ASN A 231 -15.77 12.58 1.02
C ASN A 231 -17.03 13.18 0.38
N VAL A 232 -18.13 12.47 0.58
CA VAL A 232 -19.45 12.79 0.02
C VAL A 232 -20.30 13.68 0.93
N ASN A 233 -19.76 14.15 2.06
CA ASN A 233 -20.54 14.87 3.07
C ASN A 233 -20.71 16.36 2.72
N SER A 234 -21.53 16.65 1.71
CA SER A 234 -21.99 18.01 1.39
C SER A 234 -23.39 17.99 0.79
N SER A 235 -24.20 18.99 1.16
CA SER A 235 -25.52 19.22 0.59
C SER A 235 -25.49 19.68 -0.87
N SER A 236 -24.35 20.18 -1.36
CA SER A 236 -24.17 20.50 -2.78
C SER A 236 -23.77 19.29 -3.63
N PHE A 237 -23.26 18.22 -3.01
CA PHE A 237 -22.71 17.05 -3.70
C PHE A 237 -23.83 16.06 -4.06
N THR A 238 -24.30 16.12 -5.30
CA THR A 238 -25.42 15.32 -5.82
C THR A 238 -24.89 14.15 -6.64
N ILE A 239 -24.64 13.03 -5.96
CA ILE A 239 -24.05 11.83 -6.57
C ILE A 239 -25.16 10.85 -6.96
N ASN A 240 -25.68 10.98 -8.17
CA ASN A 240 -26.71 10.08 -8.70
C ASN A 240 -26.19 8.65 -8.89
N SER A 241 -24.88 8.49 -9.06
CA SER A 241 -24.24 7.17 -9.18
C SER A 241 -23.96 6.48 -7.83
N GLN A 242 -24.25 7.13 -6.70
CA GLN A 242 -24.02 6.57 -5.36
C GLN A 242 -24.99 5.41 -5.09
N ILE A 243 -24.50 4.31 -4.50
CA ILE A 243 -25.36 3.17 -4.14
C ILE A 243 -25.41 3.03 -2.62
N GLN A 244 -26.63 2.90 -2.10
CA GLN A 244 -26.91 2.70 -0.68
C GLN A 244 -27.76 1.45 -0.45
N SER A 245 -27.61 0.82 0.71
CA SER A 245 -28.47 -0.25 1.23
C SER A 245 -28.90 0.11 2.66
N GLY A 246 -30.21 0.11 2.93
CA GLY A 246 -30.76 0.49 4.23
C GLY A 246 -30.36 1.91 4.68
N GLY A 247 -30.18 2.84 3.73
CA GLY A 247 -29.72 4.21 3.99
C GLY A 247 -28.22 4.37 4.25
N THR A 248 -27.43 3.30 4.12
CA THR A 248 -25.96 3.32 4.28
C THR A 248 -25.27 3.05 2.96
N ILE A 249 -24.18 3.78 2.67
CA ILE A 249 -23.38 3.56 1.45
C ILE A 249 -22.75 2.17 1.47
N VAL A 250 -22.91 1.41 0.38
CA VAL A 250 -22.32 0.07 0.24
C VAL A 250 -20.83 0.14 -0.10
N ALA A 251 -20.11 -0.97 0.01
CA ALA A 251 -18.69 -1.05 -0.37
C ALA A 251 -18.47 -0.60 -1.83
N GLY A 252 -17.63 0.41 -2.08
CA GLY A 252 -17.45 0.99 -3.42
C GLY A 252 -18.62 1.86 -3.90
N GLY A 253 -19.66 2.06 -3.09
CA GLY A 253 -20.87 2.77 -3.46
C GLY A 253 -20.82 4.27 -3.31
N ALA A 254 -19.70 4.88 -2.88
CA ALA A 254 -19.63 6.33 -2.66
C ALA A 254 -19.91 7.12 -3.95
N VAL A 255 -19.32 6.66 -5.05
CA VAL A 255 -19.40 7.21 -6.40
C VAL A 255 -18.96 6.13 -7.40
N GLN A 256 -19.45 6.16 -8.64
CA GLN A 256 -18.97 5.27 -9.71
C GLN A 256 -18.26 6.11 -10.79
N LEU A 257 -16.94 5.92 -10.93
CA LEU A 257 -16.09 6.70 -11.83
C LEU A 257 -15.60 5.87 -13.02
N SER A 258 -15.60 6.46 -14.21
CA SER A 258 -14.94 5.87 -15.38
C SER A 258 -13.43 6.07 -15.33
N THR A 259 -12.70 5.28 -16.12
CA THR A 259 -11.26 5.47 -16.35
C THR A 259 -10.96 6.88 -16.82
N ALA A 260 -11.78 7.43 -17.72
CA ALA A 260 -11.65 8.80 -18.22
C ALA A 260 -11.75 9.86 -17.12
N GLN A 261 -12.68 9.71 -16.18
CA GLN A 261 -12.83 10.64 -15.06
C GLN A 261 -11.64 10.58 -14.09
N LEU A 262 -11.12 9.39 -13.81
CA LEU A 262 -9.90 9.26 -13.00
C LEU A 262 -8.72 9.94 -13.68
N CYS A 263 -8.49 9.70 -14.98
CA CYS A 263 -7.43 10.39 -15.73
C CYS A 263 -7.62 11.92 -15.73
N ALA A 264 -8.86 12.41 -15.84
CA ALA A 264 -9.16 13.84 -15.81
C ALA A 264 -8.87 14.49 -14.45
N ILE A 265 -9.28 13.84 -13.35
CA ILE A 265 -9.03 14.31 -11.98
C ILE A 265 -7.52 14.28 -11.69
N PHE A 266 -6.88 13.13 -11.89
CA PHE A 266 -5.47 12.93 -11.54
C PHE A 266 -4.48 13.62 -12.49
N SER A 267 -4.94 14.18 -13.61
CA SER A 267 -4.12 15.06 -14.45
C SER A 267 -4.32 16.54 -14.15
N GLY A 268 -5.25 16.90 -13.26
CA GLY A 268 -5.68 18.28 -13.04
C GLY A 268 -6.45 18.89 -14.21
N LEU A 269 -6.92 18.09 -15.19
CA LEU A 269 -7.81 18.58 -16.25
C LEU A 269 -9.15 19.06 -15.67
N VAL A 270 -9.65 18.34 -14.67
CA VAL A 270 -10.88 18.67 -13.94
C VAL A 270 -10.56 18.86 -12.48
N THR A 271 -10.95 20.01 -11.94
CA THR A 271 -10.64 20.44 -10.56
C THR A 271 -11.87 20.85 -9.75
N ASP A 272 -13.08 20.62 -10.26
CA ASP A 272 -14.33 20.96 -9.57
C ASP A 272 -15.42 19.92 -9.91
N TRP A 273 -16.16 19.48 -8.91
CA TRP A 273 -17.26 18.51 -9.08
C TRP A 273 -18.47 19.10 -9.83
N ASN A 274 -18.60 20.42 -9.92
CA ASN A 274 -19.60 21.08 -10.75
C ASN A 274 -19.23 21.13 -12.25
N SER A 275 -18.04 20.65 -12.62
CA SER A 275 -17.54 20.72 -13.99
C SER A 275 -18.34 19.85 -14.97
N THR A 276 -18.63 20.41 -16.15
CA THR A 276 -19.13 19.69 -17.33
C THR A 276 -18.10 19.69 -18.46
N ALA A 277 -16.81 19.86 -18.12
CA ALA A 277 -15.73 19.94 -19.09
C ALA A 277 -15.67 18.69 -19.98
N THR A 278 -15.24 18.88 -21.23
CA THR A 278 -15.02 17.77 -22.15
C THR A 278 -13.76 17.01 -21.79
N ILE A 279 -13.88 15.69 -21.66
CA ILE A 279 -12.78 14.76 -21.38
C ILE A 279 -12.72 13.67 -22.46
N PRO A 280 -11.53 13.17 -22.79
CA PRO A 280 -11.39 12.08 -23.75
C PRO A 280 -11.69 10.74 -23.09
N THR A 281 -12.26 9.81 -23.87
CA THR A 281 -12.56 8.44 -23.45
C THR A 281 -12.40 7.49 -24.65
N LEU A 282 -12.47 6.19 -24.40
CA LEU A 282 -12.50 5.17 -25.44
C LEU A 282 -13.90 4.56 -25.56
N SER A 283 -14.38 4.45 -26.80
CA SER A 283 -15.55 3.63 -27.13
C SER A 283 -15.25 2.12 -26.96
N SER A 284 -16.27 1.28 -27.08
CA SER A 284 -16.12 -0.19 -27.03
C SER A 284 -15.22 -0.76 -28.12
N THR A 285 -15.07 -0.04 -29.24
CA THR A 285 -14.20 -0.41 -30.37
C THR A 285 -12.83 0.28 -30.34
N GLY A 286 -12.49 0.96 -29.24
CA GLY A 286 -11.16 1.56 -29.06
C GLY A 286 -10.97 2.87 -29.82
N THR A 287 -12.03 3.44 -30.39
CA THR A 287 -12.01 4.78 -30.96
C THR A 287 -12.09 5.81 -29.85
N VAL A 288 -11.17 6.79 -29.87
CA VAL A 288 -11.18 7.93 -28.95
C VAL A 288 -12.38 8.83 -29.27
N VAL A 289 -13.19 9.09 -28.26
CA VAL A 289 -14.34 9.99 -28.33
C VAL A 289 -14.31 10.95 -27.14
N ASN A 290 -15.14 11.98 -27.19
CA ASN A 290 -15.24 12.99 -26.16
C ASN A 290 -16.56 12.85 -25.40
N GLN A 291 -16.53 13.02 -24.08
CA GLN A 291 -17.71 13.07 -23.23
C GLN A 291 -17.60 14.21 -22.22
N ALA A 292 -18.72 14.62 -21.64
CA ALA A 292 -18.70 15.55 -20.50
C ALA A 292 -18.16 14.83 -19.25
N PHE A 293 -17.50 15.57 -18.35
CA PHE A 293 -16.96 15.02 -17.11
C PHE A 293 -18.04 14.36 -16.24
N ASP A 294 -19.26 14.88 -16.23
CA ASP A 294 -20.38 14.42 -15.43
C ASP A 294 -21.15 13.24 -16.07
N TYR A 295 -20.71 12.74 -17.23
CA TYR A 295 -21.43 11.74 -18.03
C TYR A 295 -21.80 10.45 -17.27
N THR A 296 -21.01 10.06 -16.27
CA THR A 296 -21.29 8.86 -15.45
C THR A 296 -22.12 9.14 -14.20
N ASN A 297 -22.46 10.40 -13.90
CA ASN A 297 -23.31 10.74 -12.77
C ASN A 297 -24.80 10.53 -13.08
N VAL A 298 -25.11 9.29 -13.42
CA VAL A 298 -26.44 8.73 -13.63
C VAL A 298 -26.63 7.56 -12.67
N GLY A 299 -27.87 7.13 -12.46
CA GLY A 299 -28.22 6.13 -11.44
C GLY A 299 -29.31 6.64 -10.51
N ASN A 300 -29.75 5.83 -9.55
CA ASN A 300 -30.78 6.19 -8.57
C ASN A 300 -32.08 6.75 -9.17
N GLY A 301 -32.52 6.19 -10.29
CA GLY A 301 -33.72 6.62 -11.02
C GLY A 301 -33.48 7.79 -11.98
N VAL A 302 -32.24 8.28 -12.10
CA VAL A 302 -31.86 9.38 -13.00
C VAL A 302 -31.26 8.82 -14.29
N ALA A 303 -31.92 9.10 -15.42
CA ALA A 303 -31.51 8.64 -16.76
C ALA A 303 -30.60 9.62 -17.51
N THR A 304 -30.56 10.89 -17.09
CA THR A 304 -29.76 11.94 -17.74
C THR A 304 -28.60 12.35 -16.85
N ALA A 305 -27.39 12.39 -17.39
CA ALA A 305 -26.21 12.83 -16.65
C ALA A 305 -26.38 14.27 -16.13
N GLN A 306 -25.84 14.54 -14.94
CA GLN A 306 -25.87 15.83 -14.27
C GLN A 306 -24.55 16.08 -13.55
N ALA A 307 -24.13 17.33 -13.42
CA ALA A 307 -22.95 17.68 -12.64
C ALA A 307 -22.97 17.05 -11.23
N TYR A 308 -21.81 16.61 -10.75
CA TYR A 308 -21.71 15.98 -9.44
C TYR A 308 -22.01 16.95 -8.30
N ALA A 309 -21.90 18.25 -8.51
CA ALA A 309 -22.32 19.25 -7.55
C ALA A 309 -23.26 20.29 -8.17
N SER A 310 -24.22 20.79 -7.39
CA SER A 310 -25.17 21.84 -7.80
C SER A 310 -24.59 23.26 -7.75
N ALA A 311 -23.43 23.42 -7.12
CA ALA A 311 -22.61 24.62 -7.08
C ALA A 311 -21.14 24.21 -7.05
N SER A 312 -20.22 25.17 -7.28
CA SER A 312 -18.77 24.92 -7.22
C SER A 312 -18.40 24.17 -5.94
N LEU A 313 -17.78 23.01 -6.13
CA LEU A 313 -17.24 22.17 -5.07
C LEU A 313 -15.86 21.69 -5.55
N PRO A 314 -14.79 22.42 -5.19
CA PRO A 314 -13.44 22.11 -5.66
C PRO A 314 -13.03 20.68 -5.33
N ILE A 315 -12.30 20.06 -6.26
CA ILE A 315 -11.67 18.76 -6.07
C ILE A 315 -10.28 19.00 -5.47
N SER A 316 -10.07 18.52 -4.24
CA SER A 316 -8.73 18.40 -3.67
C SER A 316 -8.37 16.92 -3.54
N VAL A 317 -7.21 16.54 -4.07
CA VAL A 317 -6.70 15.17 -4.07
C VAL A 317 -5.79 14.98 -2.86
N ALA A 318 -6.20 14.15 -1.92
CA ALA A 318 -5.36 13.66 -0.83
C ALA A 318 -4.39 12.61 -1.38
N PHE A 319 -3.08 12.82 -1.16
CA PHE A 319 -2.03 11.99 -1.71
C PHE A 319 -0.95 11.68 -0.66
N ARG A 320 -0.11 10.69 -0.95
CA ARG A 320 1.01 10.29 -0.09
C ARG A 320 2.22 11.19 -0.32
N SER A 321 2.59 11.97 0.69
CA SER A 321 3.78 12.85 0.66
C SER A 321 5.10 12.12 0.98
N ASP A 322 4.99 10.87 1.46
CA ASP A 322 6.09 9.97 1.77
C ASP A 322 6.30 8.92 0.65
N GLY A 323 7.43 8.22 0.69
CA GLY A 323 7.75 7.15 -0.27
C GLY A 323 6.76 5.98 -0.14
N SER A 324 5.76 5.92 -1.02
CA SER A 324 4.59 5.07 -0.90
C SER A 324 4.40 4.12 -2.07
N GLY A 325 4.31 2.82 -1.80
CA GLY A 325 3.97 1.82 -2.80
C GLY A 325 2.51 1.94 -3.29
N THR A 326 1.59 2.44 -2.46
CA THR A 326 0.23 2.79 -2.91
C THR A 326 0.27 3.84 -4.03
N SER A 327 1.19 4.82 -3.95
CA SER A 327 1.43 5.80 -5.02
C SER A 327 1.97 5.11 -6.28
N PHE A 328 2.83 4.11 -6.12
CA PHE A 328 3.36 3.33 -7.24
C PHE A 328 2.23 2.59 -7.97
N ILE A 329 1.32 1.92 -7.23
CA ILE A 329 0.21 1.18 -7.84
C ILE A 329 -0.71 2.11 -8.63
N ILE A 330 -1.16 3.22 -8.04
CA ILE A 330 -2.05 4.14 -8.76
C ILE A 330 -1.34 4.79 -9.96
N THR A 331 -0.06 5.15 -9.85
CA THR A 331 0.67 5.72 -10.99
C THR A 331 1.00 4.68 -12.06
N ASN A 332 1.14 3.41 -11.71
CA ASN A 332 1.25 2.31 -12.68
C ASN A 332 -0.04 2.14 -13.48
N TYR A 333 -1.19 2.17 -12.78
CA TYR A 333 -2.50 2.18 -13.42
C TYR A 333 -2.65 3.38 -14.37
N LEU A 334 -2.45 4.60 -13.88
CA LEU A 334 -2.59 5.82 -14.68
C LEU A 334 -1.64 5.84 -15.90
N LYS A 335 -0.40 5.36 -15.73
CA LYS A 335 0.57 5.23 -16.83
C LYS A 335 0.12 4.24 -17.91
N ALA A 336 -0.51 3.13 -17.51
CA ALA A 336 -0.97 2.12 -18.44
C ALA A 336 -2.22 2.58 -19.22
N VAL A 337 -3.17 3.26 -18.55
CA VAL A 337 -4.50 3.52 -19.13
C VAL A 337 -4.64 4.92 -19.74
N CYS A 338 -4.13 5.97 -19.10
CA CYS A 338 -4.44 7.34 -19.51
C CYS A 338 -3.81 7.74 -20.86
N PRO A 339 -2.60 7.27 -21.24
CA PRO A 339 -2.08 7.52 -22.59
C PRO A 339 -2.91 6.84 -23.70
N LEU A 340 -3.63 5.76 -23.41
CA LEU A 340 -4.46 5.05 -24.41
C LEU A 340 -5.71 5.85 -24.80
N ILE A 341 -6.24 6.65 -23.86
CA ILE A 341 -7.44 7.45 -24.10
C ILE A 341 -7.13 8.82 -24.75
N ASP A 342 -5.87 9.24 -24.81
CA ASP A 342 -5.40 10.48 -25.44
C ASP A 342 -4.08 10.25 -26.22
N PRO A 343 -4.09 9.40 -27.28
CA PRO A 343 -2.88 8.98 -27.99
C PRO A 343 -2.20 10.12 -28.75
N THR A 344 -2.95 11.17 -29.10
CA THR A 344 -2.45 12.39 -29.76
C THR A 344 -1.95 13.44 -28.77
N ASP A 345 -2.04 13.17 -27.46
CA ASP A 345 -1.60 14.06 -26.38
C ASP A 345 -2.26 15.46 -26.40
N THR A 346 -3.52 15.51 -26.86
CA THR A 346 -4.31 16.74 -26.93
C THR A 346 -4.67 17.23 -25.52
N PHE A 347 -4.97 16.31 -24.61
CA PHE A 347 -5.28 16.59 -23.20
C PHE A 347 -4.06 16.46 -22.27
N LYS A 348 -2.87 16.24 -22.84
CA LYS A 348 -1.56 16.09 -22.17
C LYS A 348 -1.39 14.79 -21.38
N TYR A 349 -2.22 13.78 -21.58
CA TYR A 349 -2.13 12.56 -20.77
C TYR A 349 -0.88 11.74 -21.08
N LYS A 350 -0.43 11.70 -22.33
CA LYS A 350 0.82 11.01 -22.70
C LYS A 350 2.03 11.72 -22.11
N THR A 351 2.05 13.06 -22.13
CA THR A 351 3.12 13.85 -21.50
C THR A 351 3.13 13.68 -19.98
N ILE A 352 1.96 13.69 -19.33
CA ILE A 352 1.84 13.63 -17.86
C ILE A 352 2.11 12.22 -17.32
N PHE A 353 1.37 11.23 -17.83
CA PHE A 353 1.36 9.87 -17.29
C PHE A 353 2.37 8.96 -17.99
N GLY A 354 2.70 9.22 -19.26
CA GLY A 354 3.70 8.47 -20.03
C GLY A 354 5.15 8.79 -19.69
N ALA A 355 5.40 9.77 -18.81
CA ALA A 355 6.73 10.15 -18.37
C ALA A 355 7.53 8.97 -17.79
N SER A 356 8.86 9.01 -17.97
CA SER A 356 9.79 7.94 -17.55
C SER A 356 9.98 7.84 -16.03
N ASN A 357 9.67 8.90 -15.29
CA ASN A 357 9.72 8.93 -13.82
C ASN A 357 8.50 8.28 -13.15
N LEU A 358 7.57 7.72 -13.92
CA LEU A 358 6.42 6.92 -13.47
C LEU A 358 6.55 5.47 -13.97
N PRO A 359 5.98 4.47 -13.25
CA PRO A 359 5.35 4.59 -11.94
C PRO A 359 6.35 5.00 -10.85
N SER A 360 5.85 5.60 -9.76
CA SER A 360 6.71 6.14 -8.70
C SER A 360 6.13 5.98 -7.31
N THR A 361 7.02 5.74 -6.35
CA THR A 361 6.69 5.85 -4.92
C THR A 361 6.54 7.29 -4.44
N SER A 362 7.06 8.26 -5.20
CA SER A 362 6.88 9.69 -4.94
C SER A 362 5.77 10.23 -5.82
N PHE A 363 4.58 10.44 -5.25
CA PHE A 363 3.45 10.99 -6.02
C PHE A 363 3.72 12.43 -6.51
N SER A 364 4.62 13.15 -5.83
CA SER A 364 5.10 14.46 -6.28
C SER A 364 5.68 14.43 -7.70
N ASN A 365 6.21 13.29 -8.18
CA ASN A 365 6.64 13.17 -9.58
C ASN A 365 5.48 13.38 -10.56
N LEU A 366 4.29 12.85 -10.26
CA LEU A 366 3.10 13.07 -11.08
C LEU A 366 2.68 14.55 -11.02
N ILE A 367 2.67 15.15 -9.83
CA ILE A 367 2.35 16.58 -9.66
C ILE A 367 3.30 17.46 -10.48
N THR A 368 4.61 17.17 -10.45
CA THR A 368 5.60 17.87 -11.28
C THR A 368 5.33 17.68 -12.78
N ASN A 369 4.99 16.47 -13.23
CA ASN A 369 4.66 16.22 -14.63
C ASN A 369 3.42 17.03 -15.07
N ILE A 370 2.40 17.13 -14.20
CA ILE A 370 1.21 17.96 -14.44
C ILE A 370 1.60 19.43 -14.57
N GLN A 371 2.39 19.95 -13.63
CA GLN A 371 2.84 21.35 -13.66
C GLN A 371 3.65 21.65 -14.92
N ASN A 372 4.55 20.75 -15.32
CA ASN A 372 5.35 20.91 -16.53
C ASN A 372 4.48 20.90 -17.80
N ALA A 373 3.43 20.07 -17.84
CA ALA A 373 2.58 19.94 -19.01
C ALA A 373 1.51 21.03 -19.13
N ARG A 374 0.98 21.52 -18.00
CA ARG A 374 -0.15 22.47 -17.95
C ARG A 374 0.23 23.90 -17.54
N GLY A 375 1.44 24.12 -17.03
CA GLY A 375 1.86 25.39 -16.43
C GLY A 375 1.21 25.64 -15.07
N ASN A 376 1.39 26.87 -14.56
CA ASN A 376 0.79 27.29 -13.29
C ASN A 376 -0.73 27.39 -13.41
N GLY A 377 -1.46 26.87 -12.42
CA GLY A 377 -2.93 26.86 -12.41
C GLY A 377 -3.49 26.31 -11.09
N PRO A 378 -4.81 26.04 -11.00
CA PRO A 378 -5.45 25.50 -9.79
C PRO A 378 -4.84 24.19 -9.27
N TRP A 379 -4.21 23.41 -10.15
CA TRP A 379 -3.44 22.19 -9.86
C TRP A 379 -2.01 22.47 -9.36
N THR A 380 -1.60 23.72 -9.17
CA THR A 380 -0.26 24.06 -8.67
C THR A 380 -0.27 24.10 -7.14
N PRO A 381 0.71 23.48 -6.45
CA PRO A 381 0.78 23.46 -4.99
C PRO A 381 0.82 24.85 -4.31
N SER A 382 1.17 25.91 -5.04
CA SER A 382 1.38 27.27 -4.50
C SER A 382 0.24 28.27 -4.81
N THR A 383 -0.82 27.89 -5.53
CA THR A 383 -1.95 28.80 -5.78
C THR A 383 -2.93 28.82 -4.63
N THR A 384 -3.50 29.98 -4.32
CA THR A 384 -4.39 30.28 -3.18
C THR A 384 -5.80 29.66 -3.25
N VAL A 385 -6.12 28.90 -4.31
CA VAL A 385 -7.29 28.02 -4.33
C VAL A 385 -6.99 26.88 -3.34
N ALA A 386 -7.87 26.63 -2.36
CA ALA A 386 -7.72 25.58 -1.36
C ALA A 386 -7.07 24.33 -1.98
N GLY A 387 -5.81 24.05 -1.59
CA GLY A 387 -4.84 23.33 -2.42
C GLY A 387 -5.41 22.08 -3.10
N ALA A 388 -5.30 22.03 -4.43
CA ALA A 388 -5.72 20.86 -5.22
C ALA A 388 -5.01 19.56 -4.80
N TRP A 389 -3.89 19.66 -4.09
CA TRP A 389 -3.12 18.53 -3.58
C TRP A 389 -2.96 18.65 -2.07
N VAL A 390 -3.43 17.64 -1.34
CA VAL A 390 -3.33 17.56 0.12
C VAL A 390 -2.38 16.42 0.46
N GLY A 391 -1.12 16.76 0.76
CA GLY A 391 -0.11 15.78 1.13
C GLY A 391 -0.34 15.24 2.55
N ALA A 392 -0.27 13.94 2.71
CA ALA A 392 -0.31 13.27 4.01
C ALA A 392 0.65 12.07 4.04
N SER A 393 1.17 11.74 5.23
CA SER A 393 2.07 10.60 5.43
C SER A 393 1.28 9.37 5.89
N GLY A 394 1.59 8.21 5.30
CA GLY A 394 0.94 6.93 5.63
C GLY A 394 -0.52 6.81 5.16
N SER A 395 -1.05 5.58 5.16
CA SER A 395 -2.42 5.29 4.73
C SER A 395 -3.47 5.99 5.60
N GLY A 396 -3.32 5.92 6.94
CA GLY A 396 -4.22 6.60 7.87
C GLY A 396 -4.18 8.13 7.75
N GLY A 397 -3.05 8.71 7.38
CA GLY A 397 -2.94 10.15 7.11
C GLY A 397 -3.76 10.56 5.88
N VAL A 398 -3.70 9.78 4.79
CA VAL A 398 -4.52 10.03 3.60
C VAL A 398 -6.00 9.81 3.90
N GLN A 399 -6.35 8.76 4.65
CA GLN A 399 -7.73 8.52 5.12
C GLN A 399 -8.28 9.76 5.85
N ALA A 400 -7.52 10.30 6.80
CA ALA A 400 -7.91 11.49 7.56
C ALA A 400 -7.95 12.76 6.69
N ALA A 401 -7.04 12.88 5.71
CA ALA A 401 -6.99 14.01 4.79
C ALA A 401 -8.20 14.06 3.84
N VAL A 402 -8.69 12.91 3.37
CA VAL A 402 -9.99 12.82 2.68
C VAL A 402 -11.11 13.14 3.65
N GLY A 403 -11.10 12.48 4.82
CA GLY A 403 -12.04 12.73 5.91
C GLY A 403 -13.50 12.45 5.57
N VAL A 404 -14.38 12.79 6.51
CA VAL A 404 -15.84 12.57 6.40
C VAL A 404 -16.64 13.79 6.87
N THR A 405 -15.96 14.92 7.15
CA THR A 405 -16.63 16.15 7.61
C THR A 405 -16.98 17.05 6.44
N THR A 406 -17.93 17.98 6.65
CA THR A 406 -18.33 18.97 5.64
C THR A 406 -17.18 19.90 5.23
N ALA A 407 -16.21 20.15 6.11
CA ALA A 407 -15.02 20.97 5.80
C ALA A 407 -14.06 20.32 4.80
N GLN A 408 -14.20 19.00 4.58
CA GLN A 408 -13.40 18.20 3.66
C GLN A 408 -14.24 17.67 2.50
N ALA A 409 -15.48 18.15 2.33
CA ALA A 409 -16.37 17.67 1.28
C ALA A 409 -15.75 17.84 -0.12
N GLY A 410 -15.98 16.87 -1.00
CA GLY A 410 -15.40 16.88 -2.34
C GLY A 410 -13.94 16.43 -2.40
N ARG A 411 -13.28 16.17 -1.27
CA ARG A 411 -11.95 15.55 -1.29
C ARG A 411 -12.01 14.13 -1.82
N ILE A 412 -11.05 13.78 -2.66
CA ILE A 412 -10.82 12.46 -3.22
C ILE A 412 -9.39 12.03 -2.91
N GLY A 413 -9.10 10.74 -2.88
CA GLY A 413 -7.72 10.29 -2.72
C GLY A 413 -7.50 8.90 -3.29
N TYR A 414 -6.41 8.29 -2.86
CA TYR A 414 -6.11 6.88 -3.09
C TYR A 414 -5.50 6.30 -1.83
N VAL A 415 -6.02 5.16 -1.37
CA VAL A 415 -5.59 4.53 -0.12
C VAL A 415 -5.82 3.03 -0.21
N SER A 416 -5.21 2.28 0.70
CA SER A 416 -5.46 0.85 0.83
C SER A 416 -6.93 0.54 1.20
N GLY A 417 -7.43 -0.60 0.76
CA GLY A 417 -8.82 -1.02 0.99
C GLY A 417 -9.22 -1.17 2.47
N ASP A 418 -8.28 -1.52 3.36
CA ASP A 418 -8.47 -1.56 4.81
C ASP A 418 -8.64 -0.17 5.46
N PHE A 419 -8.36 0.94 4.76
CA PHE A 419 -8.58 2.31 5.26
C PHE A 419 -9.86 2.95 4.72
N VAL A 420 -10.76 2.16 4.11
CA VAL A 420 -12.07 2.64 3.63
C VAL A 420 -13.19 1.75 4.12
N LYS A 421 -14.40 2.30 4.22
CA LYS A 421 -15.57 1.48 4.56
C LYS A 421 -15.91 0.50 3.43
N PRO A 422 -16.32 -0.73 3.78
CA PRO A 422 -16.64 -1.24 5.12
C PRO A 422 -15.46 -1.87 5.89
N PHE A 423 -14.27 -1.98 5.31
CA PHE A 423 -13.15 -2.74 5.87
C PHE A 423 -12.37 -1.97 6.95
N ALA A 424 -12.53 -0.66 7.01
CA ALA A 424 -11.85 0.17 8.00
C ALA A 424 -12.36 0.01 9.43
N ILE A 425 -11.42 -0.19 10.34
CA ILE A 425 -11.61 -0.15 11.80
C ILE A 425 -12.04 1.25 12.24
N ALA A 426 -11.43 2.29 11.66
CA ALA A 426 -11.74 3.67 11.98
C ALA A 426 -13.21 3.99 11.67
N SER A 427 -13.95 4.47 12.65
CA SER A 427 -15.37 4.81 12.49
C SER A 427 -15.60 5.97 11.51
N ASN A 428 -14.63 6.86 11.40
CA ASN A 428 -14.63 8.04 10.52
C ASN A 428 -13.89 7.80 9.19
N ALA A 429 -13.71 6.55 8.77
CA ALA A 429 -13.15 6.27 7.45
C ALA A 429 -14.14 6.68 6.33
N PRO A 430 -13.65 7.24 5.22
CA PRO A 430 -14.48 7.53 4.06
C PRO A 430 -14.95 6.26 3.35
N TYR A 431 -15.97 6.40 2.52
CA TYR A 431 -16.41 5.34 1.62
C TYR A 431 -15.59 5.37 0.33
N ALA A 432 -15.29 4.19 -0.22
CA ALA A 432 -14.68 4.07 -1.53
C ALA A 432 -15.71 4.21 -2.65
N GLY A 433 -15.25 4.70 -3.81
CA GLY A 433 -15.95 4.59 -5.07
C GLY A 433 -15.64 3.29 -5.80
N SER A 434 -16.39 3.03 -6.87
CA SER A 434 -16.18 1.95 -7.83
C SER A 434 -15.60 2.50 -9.13
N VAL A 435 -14.84 1.68 -9.84
CA VAL A 435 -14.11 2.09 -11.04
C VAL A 435 -14.48 1.20 -12.22
N GLN A 436 -14.74 1.82 -13.37
CA GLN A 436 -14.96 1.11 -14.63
C GLN A 436 -13.70 0.32 -15.01
N ASN A 437 -13.86 -0.94 -15.40
CA ASN A 437 -12.73 -1.75 -15.87
C ASN A 437 -12.72 -1.93 -17.41
N GLU A 438 -11.69 -2.57 -17.92
CA GLU A 438 -11.51 -2.75 -19.37
C GLU A 438 -12.57 -3.69 -19.99
N ASN A 439 -12.99 -4.72 -19.25
CA ASN A 439 -14.09 -5.59 -19.67
C ASN A 439 -15.38 -4.80 -19.93
N GLN A 440 -15.72 -3.89 -19.01
CA GLN A 440 -16.90 -3.04 -19.10
C GLN A 440 -16.82 -2.07 -20.28
N ARG A 441 -15.65 -1.47 -20.51
CA ARG A 441 -15.42 -0.64 -21.70
C ARG A 441 -15.69 -1.43 -22.99
N ILE A 442 -15.09 -2.61 -23.14
CA ILE A 442 -15.25 -3.47 -24.32
C ILE A 442 -16.72 -3.87 -24.51
N ALA A 443 -17.43 -4.14 -23.41
CA ALA A 443 -18.85 -4.46 -23.43
C ALA A 443 -19.78 -3.24 -23.68
N GLY A 444 -19.23 -2.03 -23.81
CA GLY A 444 -20.00 -0.80 -24.02
C GLY A 444 -20.67 -0.24 -22.75
N VAL A 445 -20.33 -0.78 -21.58
CA VAL A 445 -20.83 -0.30 -20.28
C VAL A 445 -20.03 0.93 -19.87
N THR A 446 -20.52 2.12 -20.27
CA THR A 446 -19.83 3.41 -20.10
C THR A 446 -20.41 4.28 -18.99
N THR A 447 -21.58 3.95 -18.48
CA THR A 447 -22.25 4.65 -17.39
C THR A 447 -22.90 3.65 -16.42
N PRO A 448 -23.10 4.05 -15.14
CA PRO A 448 -23.97 3.32 -14.23
C PRO A 448 -25.39 3.18 -14.79
N ALA A 449 -26.05 2.06 -14.51
CA ALA A 449 -27.42 1.84 -14.97
C ALA A 449 -28.41 2.77 -14.24
N PRO A 450 -29.28 3.52 -14.95
CA PRO A 450 -30.21 4.50 -14.36
C PRO A 450 -31.14 3.94 -13.28
N ALA A 451 -31.57 2.69 -13.41
CA ALA A 451 -32.54 2.06 -12.50
C ALA A 451 -31.93 0.95 -11.63
N ALA A 452 -30.59 0.87 -11.53
CA ALA A 452 -29.95 -0.17 -10.73
C ALA A 452 -29.81 0.24 -9.26
N THR A 453 -30.17 -0.68 -8.36
CA THR A 453 -29.88 -0.60 -6.91
C THR A 453 -28.57 -1.30 -6.55
N THR A 454 -27.82 -1.75 -7.56
CA THR A 454 -26.52 -2.44 -7.42
C THR A 454 -25.45 -1.71 -8.20
N LEU A 455 -24.20 -1.88 -7.79
CA LEU A 455 -23.07 -1.29 -8.49
C LEU A 455 -22.98 -1.81 -9.91
N THR A 456 -22.78 -0.89 -10.86
CA THR A 456 -22.43 -1.23 -12.23
C THR A 456 -20.92 -1.37 -12.33
N PHE A 457 -20.17 -0.36 -11.89
CA PHE A 457 -18.71 -0.38 -11.88
C PHE A 457 -18.14 -1.21 -10.72
N ILE A 458 -16.86 -1.53 -10.80
CA ILE A 458 -16.27 -2.55 -9.93
C ILE A 458 -15.79 -1.93 -8.62
N PRO A 459 -16.24 -2.42 -7.45
CA PRO A 459 -15.75 -1.95 -6.16
C PRO A 459 -14.39 -2.57 -5.78
N PRO A 460 -13.57 -1.90 -4.94
CA PRO A 460 -12.32 -2.43 -4.42
C PRO A 460 -12.59 -3.49 -3.35
N THR A 461 -12.91 -4.71 -3.76
CA THR A 461 -13.23 -5.84 -2.86
C THR A 461 -12.24 -6.99 -3.04
N PRO A 462 -12.06 -7.85 -2.01
CA PRO A 462 -11.23 -9.05 -2.13
C PRO A 462 -11.52 -9.86 -3.40
N ALA A 463 -12.80 -10.15 -3.65
CA ALA A 463 -13.23 -10.93 -4.82
C ALA A 463 -12.90 -10.25 -6.16
N ALA A 464 -13.05 -8.92 -6.24
CA ALA A 464 -12.76 -8.20 -7.49
C ALA A 464 -11.25 -8.15 -7.80
N VAL A 465 -10.41 -8.11 -6.78
CA VAL A 465 -8.94 -8.19 -6.91
C VAL A 465 -8.51 -9.62 -7.23
N ASP A 466 -9.14 -10.62 -6.59
CA ASP A 466 -8.95 -12.04 -6.89
C ASP A 466 -9.24 -12.35 -8.37
N ILE A 467 -10.29 -11.76 -8.94
CA ILE A 467 -10.59 -11.88 -10.37
C ILE A 467 -9.48 -11.26 -11.22
N ALA A 468 -8.95 -10.09 -10.84
CA ALA A 468 -7.87 -9.44 -11.59
C ALA A 468 -6.59 -10.29 -11.60
N TRP A 469 -6.26 -10.92 -10.47
CA TRP A 469 -5.14 -11.85 -10.34
C TRP A 469 -5.39 -13.22 -10.97
N GLY A 470 -6.64 -13.54 -11.28
CA GLY A 470 -7.04 -14.74 -12.02
C GLY A 470 -6.75 -14.67 -13.52
N ASP A 471 -6.23 -13.55 -14.03
CA ASP A 471 -5.84 -13.43 -15.42
C ASP A 471 -4.72 -14.42 -15.78
N SER A 472 -4.97 -15.29 -16.77
CA SER A 472 -4.03 -16.33 -17.19
C SER A 472 -2.71 -15.78 -17.73
N ARG A 473 -2.64 -14.48 -18.08
CA ARG A 473 -1.43 -13.80 -18.55
C ARG A 473 -0.57 -13.29 -17.39
N LEU A 474 -1.11 -13.25 -16.17
CA LEU A 474 -0.40 -12.89 -14.95
C LEU A 474 0.20 -14.16 -14.29
N THR A 475 1.31 -14.63 -14.85
CA THR A 475 1.96 -15.88 -14.41
C THR A 475 3.19 -15.63 -13.53
N PRO A 476 3.42 -16.42 -12.47
CA PRO A 476 4.64 -16.33 -11.69
C PRO A 476 5.89 -16.65 -12.53
N PRO A 477 7.06 -16.13 -12.17
CA PRO A 477 8.33 -16.50 -12.80
C PRO A 477 8.67 -17.98 -12.65
N VAL A 478 9.50 -18.50 -13.55
CA VAL A 478 10.08 -19.86 -13.47
C VAL A 478 11.21 -19.92 -12.43
N ALA A 479 11.53 -21.12 -11.92
CA ALA A 479 12.46 -21.31 -10.79
C ALA A 479 13.90 -20.82 -11.01
N THR A 480 14.35 -20.61 -12.25
CA THR A 480 15.69 -20.09 -12.58
C THR A 480 15.74 -18.56 -12.70
N SER A 481 14.68 -17.87 -12.27
CA SER A 481 14.53 -16.43 -12.45
C SER A 481 15.21 -15.63 -11.33
N THR A 482 15.49 -14.36 -11.61
CA THR A 482 16.04 -13.41 -10.63
C THR A 482 14.92 -12.74 -9.84
N TRP A 483 15.25 -12.09 -8.72
CA TRP A 483 14.28 -11.31 -7.94
C TRP A 483 13.52 -10.27 -8.79
N ALA A 484 14.16 -9.71 -9.83
CA ALA A 484 13.56 -8.70 -10.68
C ALA A 484 12.38 -9.26 -11.49
N ASN A 485 12.37 -10.55 -11.81
CA ASN A 485 11.28 -11.21 -12.52
C ASN A 485 10.01 -11.31 -11.68
N TRP A 486 10.13 -11.29 -10.35
CA TRP A 486 9.00 -11.30 -9.42
C TRP A 486 8.26 -9.95 -9.35
N ASN A 487 8.70 -8.95 -10.11
CA ASN A 487 7.97 -7.70 -10.27
C ASN A 487 6.67 -7.94 -11.06
N VAL A 488 5.56 -8.10 -10.34
CA VAL A 488 4.22 -8.30 -10.95
C VAL A 488 3.80 -7.16 -11.88
N TYR A 489 4.26 -5.94 -11.62
CA TYR A 489 3.93 -4.78 -12.46
C TYR A 489 4.70 -4.78 -13.79
N GLY A 490 5.81 -5.51 -13.86
CA GLY A 490 6.59 -5.74 -15.08
C GLY A 490 6.11 -6.94 -15.90
N ILE A 491 5.08 -7.67 -15.44
CA ILE A 491 4.42 -8.69 -16.24
C ILE A 491 3.49 -7.97 -17.21
N ASN A 492 3.90 -8.00 -18.48
CA ASN A 492 3.24 -7.30 -19.56
C ASN A 492 2.54 -8.28 -20.49
N PHE A 493 1.53 -7.80 -21.19
CA PHE A 493 0.96 -8.51 -22.34
C PHE A 493 2.05 -8.84 -23.36
N ALA A 494 2.02 -10.06 -23.89
CA ALA A 494 2.98 -10.52 -24.89
C ALA A 494 2.91 -9.67 -26.17
N ALA A 495 3.99 -9.67 -26.95
CA ALA A 495 4.07 -8.88 -28.19
C ALA A 495 2.99 -9.26 -29.22
N ASN A 496 2.47 -10.48 -29.15
CA ASN A 496 1.40 -11.01 -30.01
C ASN A 496 0.01 -10.95 -29.34
N GLU A 497 -0.14 -10.27 -28.21
CA GLU A 497 -1.43 -10.10 -27.55
C GLU A 497 -2.43 -9.41 -28.51
N PRO A 498 -3.61 -9.98 -28.75
CA PRO A 498 -4.64 -9.33 -29.55
C PRO A 498 -5.05 -7.99 -28.96
N ALA A 499 -5.52 -7.08 -29.81
CA ALA A 499 -6.09 -5.82 -29.33
C ALA A 499 -7.32 -6.09 -28.46
N HIS A 500 -7.42 -5.39 -27.33
CA HIS A 500 -8.58 -5.47 -26.43
C HIS A 500 -9.60 -4.41 -26.87
N GLY A 501 -10.73 -4.85 -27.43
CA GLY A 501 -11.76 -3.95 -27.97
C GLY A 501 -11.19 -2.82 -28.83
N GLY A 502 -10.33 -3.17 -29.80
CA GLY A 502 -9.69 -2.24 -30.74
C GLY A 502 -8.46 -1.47 -30.21
N VAL A 503 -8.06 -1.67 -28.95
CA VAL A 503 -6.91 -1.00 -28.33
C VAL A 503 -5.71 -1.94 -28.27
N VAL A 504 -4.55 -1.49 -28.73
CA VAL A 504 -3.30 -2.26 -28.64
C VAL A 504 -2.79 -2.22 -27.20
N VAL A 505 -2.71 -3.39 -26.56
CA VAL A 505 -2.25 -3.53 -25.17
C VAL A 505 -0.90 -4.25 -25.04
N ALA A 506 -0.35 -4.76 -26.14
CA ALA A 506 0.93 -5.47 -26.16
C ALA A 506 2.04 -4.62 -25.53
N GLY A 507 2.82 -5.23 -24.63
CA GLY A 507 3.89 -4.56 -23.89
C GLY A 507 3.44 -3.69 -22.70
N LEU A 508 2.14 -3.58 -22.43
CA LEU A 508 1.61 -2.90 -21.25
C LEU A 508 1.38 -3.88 -20.10
N SER A 509 1.40 -3.37 -18.87
CA SER A 509 1.18 -4.15 -17.65
C SER A 509 -0.19 -4.84 -17.65
N VAL A 510 -0.24 -6.11 -17.25
CA VAL A 510 -1.47 -6.92 -17.28
C VAL A 510 -2.51 -6.42 -16.28
N LEU A 511 -2.10 -6.14 -15.03
CA LEU A 511 -3.04 -5.83 -13.93
C LEU A 511 -3.97 -4.63 -14.21
N PRO A 512 -3.48 -3.47 -14.68
CA PRO A 512 -4.33 -2.31 -14.99
C PRO A 512 -5.34 -2.53 -16.13
N LEU A 513 -5.05 -3.47 -17.02
CA LEU A 513 -5.67 -3.63 -18.34
C LEU A 513 -6.27 -5.02 -18.55
N THR A 514 -6.37 -5.83 -17.48
CA THR A 514 -7.06 -7.12 -17.55
C THR A 514 -8.52 -6.90 -17.97
N ASN A 515 -8.97 -7.69 -18.94
CA ASN A 515 -10.32 -7.68 -19.44
C ASN A 515 -11.20 -8.79 -18.83
N GLN A 516 -10.80 -9.33 -17.67
CA GLN A 516 -11.61 -10.25 -16.89
C GLN A 516 -12.88 -9.56 -16.35
N THR A 517 -14.03 -10.21 -16.50
CA THR A 517 -15.31 -9.67 -16.01
C THR A 517 -15.30 -9.61 -14.49
N GLY A 518 -15.53 -8.42 -13.92
CA GLY A 518 -15.53 -8.21 -12.47
C GLY A 518 -14.17 -7.85 -11.86
N ALA A 519 -13.09 -7.76 -12.66
CA ALA A 519 -11.77 -7.37 -12.18
C ALA A 519 -11.73 -5.90 -11.75
N TYR A 520 -11.22 -5.63 -10.55
CA TYR A 520 -10.95 -4.25 -10.11
C TYR A 520 -9.66 -3.74 -10.75
N PRO A 521 -9.64 -2.58 -11.44
CA PRO A 521 -8.51 -2.21 -12.29
C PRO A 521 -7.32 -1.59 -11.54
N LEU A 522 -7.51 -1.11 -10.30
CA LEU A 522 -6.41 -0.64 -9.45
C LEU A 522 -5.94 -1.76 -8.50
N SER A 523 -5.57 -2.90 -9.08
CA SER A 523 -5.07 -4.08 -8.36
C SER A 523 -3.54 -4.14 -8.36
N GLY A 524 -2.94 -4.70 -7.30
CA GLY A 524 -1.50 -4.83 -7.13
C GLY A 524 -1.10 -5.90 -6.11
N THR A 525 0.12 -5.80 -5.58
CA THR A 525 0.64 -6.59 -4.45
C THR A 525 1.44 -5.71 -3.50
N THR A 526 1.58 -6.14 -2.25
CA THR A 526 2.75 -5.81 -1.44
C THR A 526 3.84 -6.85 -1.65
N PHE A 527 5.10 -6.45 -1.67
CA PHE A 527 6.26 -7.34 -1.72
C PHE A 527 6.92 -7.47 -0.34
N MET A 528 7.35 -8.68 -0.02
CA MET A 528 8.35 -8.98 1.00
C MET A 528 9.73 -9.03 0.33
N ALA A 529 10.66 -8.20 0.80
CA ALA A 529 12.07 -8.32 0.46
C ALA A 529 12.83 -8.99 1.60
N THR A 530 13.48 -10.11 1.32
CA THR A 530 14.25 -10.90 2.28
C THR A 530 15.67 -11.11 1.77
N TYR A 531 16.57 -11.46 2.68
CA TYR A 531 17.92 -11.87 2.32
C TYR A 531 17.91 -13.33 1.86
N SER A 532 18.81 -13.73 0.97
CA SER A 532 18.92 -15.14 0.56
C SER A 532 19.85 -15.95 1.48
N CYS A 533 20.65 -15.29 2.30
CA CYS A 533 21.49 -15.95 3.29
C CYS A 533 21.36 -15.30 4.67
N TYR A 534 21.09 -16.10 5.69
CA TYR A 534 21.01 -15.63 7.09
C TYR A 534 22.16 -16.21 7.92
N GLY A 535 22.83 -15.32 8.67
CA GLY A 535 23.99 -15.67 9.49
C GLY A 535 23.65 -16.22 10.87
N ASN A 536 22.46 -15.89 11.38
CA ASN A 536 21.95 -16.41 12.63
C ASN A 536 20.89 -17.48 12.33
N ASP A 537 21.20 -18.72 12.69
CA ASP A 537 20.37 -19.89 12.40
C ASP A 537 18.99 -19.81 13.03
N THR A 538 18.89 -19.32 14.27
CA THR A 538 17.60 -19.19 14.97
C THR A 538 16.69 -18.20 14.23
N ASN A 539 17.21 -17.02 13.91
CA ASN A 539 16.44 -15.99 13.21
C ASN A 539 16.04 -16.45 11.81
N GLY A 540 16.99 -17.02 11.05
CA GLY A 540 16.72 -17.54 9.71
C GLY A 540 15.73 -18.70 9.72
N THR A 541 15.81 -19.60 10.70
CA THR A 541 14.85 -20.70 10.88
C THR A 541 13.46 -20.18 11.21
N ASN A 542 13.34 -19.23 12.13
CA ASN A 542 12.05 -18.62 12.47
C ASN A 542 11.38 -17.98 11.25
N LEU A 543 12.17 -17.26 10.42
CA LEU A 543 11.67 -16.68 9.19
C LEU A 543 11.25 -17.77 8.18
N LEU A 544 12.08 -18.79 7.96
CA LEU A 544 11.76 -19.90 7.06
C LEU A 544 10.50 -20.65 7.50
N ASN A 545 10.30 -20.87 8.79
CA ASN A 545 9.08 -21.50 9.33
C ASN A 545 7.84 -20.64 9.02
N PHE A 546 7.93 -19.34 9.29
CA PHE A 546 6.85 -18.40 8.95
C PHE A 546 6.55 -18.38 7.45
N LEU A 547 7.58 -18.29 6.59
CA LEU A 547 7.40 -18.27 5.14
C LEU A 547 6.84 -19.59 4.60
N ASN A 548 7.27 -20.74 5.13
CA ASN A 548 6.73 -22.05 4.74
C ASN A 548 5.25 -22.19 5.13
N TRP A 549 4.85 -21.68 6.29
CA TRP A 549 3.44 -21.61 6.69
C TRP A 549 2.64 -20.62 5.85
N TYR A 550 3.21 -19.45 5.56
CA TYR A 550 2.49 -18.41 4.81
C TYR A 550 2.29 -18.80 3.34
N TYR A 551 3.30 -19.36 2.69
CA TYR A 551 3.28 -19.73 1.26
C TYR A 551 2.95 -21.21 1.01
N GLN A 552 2.17 -21.87 1.86
CA GLN A 552 1.89 -23.32 1.79
C GLN A 552 1.51 -23.83 0.37
N ASN A 553 2.20 -24.88 -0.09
CA ASN A 553 1.95 -25.54 -1.39
C ASN A 553 0.55 -26.18 -1.48
N SER A 554 -0.01 -26.60 -0.33
CA SER A 554 -1.36 -27.16 -0.22
C SER A 554 -2.46 -26.11 -0.51
N GLY A 555 -2.11 -24.83 -0.59
CA GLY A 555 -3.02 -23.71 -0.74
C GLY A 555 -2.92 -22.76 0.45
N ASN A 556 -3.66 -21.66 0.38
CA ASN A 556 -3.68 -20.65 1.43
C ASN A 556 -4.18 -21.23 2.76
N ASP A 557 -3.52 -20.85 3.85
CA ASP A 557 -4.07 -21.06 5.19
C ASP A 557 -5.42 -20.33 5.31
N VAL A 558 -6.44 -21.03 5.79
CA VAL A 558 -7.81 -20.51 5.85
C VAL A 558 -7.91 -19.27 6.76
N ASN A 559 -7.12 -19.21 7.83
CA ASN A 559 -7.13 -18.06 8.73
C ASN A 559 -6.43 -16.86 8.06
N VAL A 560 -5.33 -17.08 7.35
CA VAL A 560 -4.67 -16.02 6.55
C VAL A 560 -5.63 -15.48 5.50
N GLN A 561 -6.31 -16.35 4.75
CA GLN A 561 -7.32 -15.94 3.78
C GLN A 561 -8.45 -15.12 4.42
N ASN A 562 -8.97 -15.57 5.56
CA ASN A 562 -10.03 -14.87 6.30
C ASN A 562 -9.56 -13.49 6.78
N ILE A 563 -8.34 -13.38 7.30
CA ILE A 563 -7.75 -12.10 7.71
C ILE A 563 -7.61 -11.18 6.51
N LEU A 564 -7.03 -11.65 5.40
CA LEU A 564 -6.86 -10.83 4.19
C LEU A 564 -8.20 -10.30 3.67
N ASN A 565 -9.21 -11.18 3.54
CA ASN A 565 -10.55 -10.79 3.10
C ASN A 565 -11.19 -9.76 4.03
N ASN A 566 -10.99 -9.87 5.34
CA ASN A 566 -11.49 -8.92 6.33
C ASN A 566 -10.84 -7.53 6.22
N ASN A 567 -9.65 -7.45 5.59
CA ASN A 567 -8.90 -6.22 5.35
C ASN A 567 -8.95 -5.78 3.87
N SER A 568 -9.98 -6.17 3.12
CA SER A 568 -10.16 -5.84 1.70
C SER A 568 -9.16 -6.48 0.72
N PHE A 569 -8.32 -7.39 1.17
CA PHE A 569 -7.29 -8.07 0.37
C PHE A 569 -7.72 -9.46 -0.03
N SER A 570 -7.03 -10.05 -1.01
CA SER A 570 -7.21 -11.45 -1.40
C SER A 570 -5.88 -12.20 -1.25
N PRO A 571 -5.88 -13.47 -0.83
CA PRO A 571 -4.66 -14.26 -0.82
C PRO A 571 -4.15 -14.52 -2.24
N LEU A 572 -2.86 -14.81 -2.40
CA LEU A 572 -2.30 -15.14 -3.71
C LEU A 572 -2.92 -16.40 -4.30
N LYS A 573 -3.05 -16.43 -5.64
CA LYS A 573 -3.37 -17.67 -6.36
C LYS A 573 -2.37 -18.78 -6.07
N ARG A 574 -2.85 -20.02 -6.00
CA ARG A 574 -2.04 -21.22 -5.72
C ARG A 574 -0.77 -21.32 -6.56
N GLN A 575 -0.82 -20.95 -7.85
CA GLN A 575 0.36 -21.00 -8.73
C GLN A 575 1.52 -20.11 -8.22
N TRP A 576 1.21 -18.96 -7.61
CA TRP A 576 2.19 -18.05 -7.03
C TRP A 576 2.79 -18.63 -5.75
N LEU A 577 1.95 -19.19 -4.86
CA LEU A 577 2.41 -19.88 -3.65
C LEU A 577 3.40 -21.00 -4.01
N SER A 578 3.01 -21.85 -4.98
CA SER A 578 3.85 -22.95 -5.43
C SER A 578 5.14 -22.50 -6.09
N ALA A 579 5.12 -21.44 -6.89
CA ALA A 579 6.34 -20.88 -7.45
C ALA A 579 7.29 -20.38 -6.35
N VAL A 580 6.77 -19.70 -5.31
CA VAL A 580 7.59 -19.24 -4.17
C VAL A 580 8.20 -20.43 -3.42
N GLN A 581 7.39 -21.42 -3.07
CA GLN A 581 7.86 -22.63 -2.38
C GLN A 581 8.98 -23.31 -3.16
N ASN A 582 8.75 -23.57 -4.44
CA ASN A 582 9.64 -24.36 -5.27
C ASN A 582 10.92 -23.60 -5.66
N THR A 583 10.92 -22.27 -5.57
CA THR A 583 12.09 -21.44 -5.91
C THR A 583 12.91 -21.09 -4.68
N TYR A 584 12.25 -20.55 -3.64
CA TYR A 584 12.94 -19.88 -2.54
C TYR A 584 12.89 -20.62 -1.19
N LEU A 585 11.97 -21.57 -1.00
CA LEU A 585 11.82 -22.27 0.29
C LEU A 585 12.25 -23.74 0.25
N THR A 586 12.33 -24.34 -0.94
CA THR A 586 12.81 -25.70 -1.15
C THR A 586 14.33 -25.69 -1.30
N GLN A 587 15.05 -26.46 -0.48
CA GLN A 587 16.51 -26.55 -0.55
C GLN A 587 16.98 -27.18 -1.88
N GLY A 588 18.18 -26.80 -2.33
CA GLY A 588 18.83 -27.35 -3.52
C GLY A 588 18.40 -26.70 -4.84
N THR A 589 17.68 -25.58 -4.81
CA THR A 589 17.30 -24.84 -6.02
C THR A 589 18.41 -23.93 -6.54
N GLY A 590 19.49 -23.74 -5.77
CA GLY A 590 20.58 -22.81 -6.05
C GLY A 590 20.28 -21.36 -5.65
N VAL A 591 19.01 -21.02 -5.38
CA VAL A 591 18.58 -19.65 -4.99
C VAL A 591 17.71 -19.63 -3.74
N ALA A 592 17.46 -20.79 -3.12
CA ALA A 592 16.68 -20.90 -1.89
C ALA A 592 17.29 -20.06 -0.76
N ILE A 593 16.42 -19.52 0.09
CA ILE A 593 16.83 -18.86 1.32
C ILE A 593 17.49 -19.91 2.22
N ALA A 594 18.72 -19.65 2.64
CA ALA A 594 19.55 -20.61 3.37
C ALA A 594 20.16 -20.00 4.63
N LEU A 595 20.65 -20.88 5.50
CA LEU A 595 21.38 -20.55 6.72
C LEU A 595 22.88 -20.71 6.45
N ALA A 596 23.70 -19.75 6.88
CA ALA A 596 25.14 -19.75 6.66
C ALA A 596 25.85 -20.96 7.33
N SER A 597 25.30 -21.47 8.43
CA SER A 597 25.79 -22.69 9.12
C SER A 597 25.66 -23.96 8.29
N GLY A 598 24.69 -24.01 7.37
CA GLY A 598 24.49 -25.10 6.42
C GLY A 598 25.57 -25.17 5.34
N GLY A 599 26.53 -24.24 5.35
CA GLY A 599 27.60 -24.14 4.37
C GLY A 599 27.25 -23.22 3.19
N SER A 600 28.11 -23.21 2.18
CA SER A 600 27.97 -22.37 0.98
C SER A 600 26.98 -22.96 -0.04
N VAL A 601 25.73 -23.18 0.38
CA VAL A 601 24.65 -23.75 -0.44
C VAL A 601 23.57 -22.72 -0.77
N ASP A 602 22.88 -22.92 -1.89
CA ASP A 602 21.76 -22.08 -2.35
C ASP A 602 22.07 -20.57 -2.25
N GLY A 603 21.19 -19.79 -1.62
CA GLY A 603 21.35 -18.36 -1.40
C GLY A 603 22.58 -17.93 -0.61
N CYS A 604 23.20 -18.85 0.13
CA CYS A 604 24.45 -18.62 0.88
C CYS A 604 25.71 -18.88 0.04
N THR A 605 25.61 -19.28 -1.22
CA THR A 605 26.79 -19.50 -2.06
C THR A 605 27.60 -18.21 -2.25
N GLY A 606 28.87 -18.22 -1.81
CA GLY A 606 29.79 -17.09 -1.91
C GLY A 606 29.55 -15.96 -0.90
N VAL A 607 28.72 -16.18 0.12
CA VAL A 607 28.36 -15.18 1.13
C VAL A 607 29.29 -15.26 2.35
N THR A 608 29.73 -14.11 2.86
CA THR A 608 30.62 -14.02 4.03
C THR A 608 29.82 -13.59 5.27
N GLY A 609 29.24 -14.57 5.98
CA GLY A 609 28.60 -14.37 7.29
C GLY A 609 27.08 -14.23 7.30
N GLY A 610 26.44 -13.99 6.15
CA GLY A 610 24.98 -13.90 6.03
C GLY A 610 24.38 -12.62 6.62
N ALA A 611 23.11 -12.35 6.30
CA ALA A 611 22.35 -11.31 6.97
C ALA A 611 22.24 -11.65 8.46
N ASN A 612 22.87 -10.82 9.28
CA ASN A 612 22.88 -10.98 10.72
C ASN A 612 22.87 -9.60 11.39
N PRO A 613 21.73 -8.89 11.38
CA PRO A 613 21.62 -7.58 11.99
C PRO A 613 21.32 -7.71 13.50
#